data_AF-A0A829LV75-F1
#
_entry.id   AF-A0A829LV75-F1
#
_cell.length_a   1.000
_cell.length_b   1.000
_cell.length_c   1.000
_cell.angle_alpha   90.00
_cell.angle_beta   90.00
_cell.angle_gamma   90.00
#
_symmetry.space_group_name_H-M   'P 1'
#
loop_
_entity.id
_entity.type
_entity.pdbx_description
1 polymer ?
#
loop_
_entity_poly.entity_id
_entity_poly.type
_entity_poly.pdbx_seq_one_letter_code
_entity_poly.pdbx_strand_id
1 'polypeptide(L)'
;MKKIIVNSGWLIALLLTVMNLWMWDSQLQFSNYSENNLKMAVLQLVHVILIIAELWLLMQLGRTLKRHRLGRTRVVTTWLVLVAYGAGSVLLQLVWKNQFYFSDLLNAVFPITRNIFPLATAYIIAMATFPRVNELSEVNRRFLGKVLVGMFLVATVFYNDLWGIKDSQNVLFYLMVMMVGDAFDGIELPDHWRRFVKRWGTVTLLVTAVLAMLMPTISVTIHYDMSTANRFSNLSDGLLVLVALGMFLLQKNQVIGEHQILNGGIYSSLVLAGLPLLRSHYVGFAAGHVGNLGLKILLVAIIAGAVMVVGFVANWCLRRLFSSLAITQHYERWVEELPSHLMEWPAWLKKFCHRHWPALTAVGVAYGLAVISNLLMFTSWKVNPAGSMTFDNYIYLLTARQGTLLFTALLIWLVFKLVQSLVKRYWLALSIVVPLIIIWGIANRIKLITREEPILPSDVMMYQAYGNMLKLVSAWIPITGAVVYVITIGLGIYLDRKLRLYTKSC
;
A
#
# COMPACT_ATOMS: atom_id res chain seq x y z
N MET A 1 30.91 -1.99 -25.44
CA MET A 1 30.29 -3.19 -24.81
C MET A 1 30.44 -3.25 -23.29
N LYS A 2 31.65 -3.20 -22.68
CA LYS A 2 31.81 -3.21 -21.20
C LYS A 2 31.00 -2.12 -20.46
N LYS A 3 30.96 -0.86 -20.96
CA LYS A 3 30.13 0.22 -20.37
C LYS A 3 28.61 -0.03 -20.46
N ILE A 4 28.15 -0.72 -21.51
CA ILE A 4 26.72 -1.01 -21.73
C ILE A 4 26.26 -2.12 -20.78
N ILE A 5 27.09 -3.18 -20.61
CA ILE A 5 26.83 -4.28 -19.68
C ILE A 5 26.88 -3.81 -18.21
N VAL A 6 27.80 -2.89 -17.88
CA VAL A 6 27.85 -2.29 -16.54
C VAL A 6 26.64 -1.39 -16.29
N ASN A 7 26.13 -0.67 -17.30
CA ASN A 7 24.93 0.16 -17.15
C ASN A 7 23.59 -0.61 -17.19
N SER A 8 23.58 -1.91 -17.55
CA SER A 8 22.36 -2.72 -17.64
C SER A 8 22.14 -3.70 -16.48
N GLY A 9 23.10 -3.83 -15.55
CA GLY A 9 22.98 -4.75 -14.41
C GLY A 9 21.74 -4.50 -13.53
N TRP A 10 21.30 -3.25 -13.41
CA TRP A 10 20.08 -2.90 -12.67
C TRP A 10 18.78 -3.32 -13.39
N LEU A 11 18.77 -3.34 -14.73
CA LEU A 11 17.61 -3.83 -15.51
C LEU A 11 17.43 -5.33 -15.30
N ILE A 12 18.55 -6.07 -15.27
CA ILE A 12 18.54 -7.50 -14.98
C ILE A 12 18.06 -7.73 -13.55
N ALA A 13 18.57 -6.97 -12.57
CA ALA A 13 18.12 -7.12 -11.18
C ALA A 13 16.62 -6.79 -11.01
N LEU A 14 16.13 -5.76 -11.69
CA LEU A 14 14.71 -5.41 -11.71
C LEU A 14 13.86 -6.52 -12.35
N LEU A 15 14.29 -7.07 -13.48
CA LEU A 15 13.62 -8.19 -14.14
C LEU A 15 13.52 -9.39 -13.20
N LEU A 16 14.63 -9.78 -12.57
CA LEU A 16 14.67 -10.91 -11.63
C LEU A 16 13.82 -10.63 -10.38
N THR A 17 13.76 -9.39 -9.90
CA THR A 17 12.87 -9.01 -8.79
C THR A 17 11.40 -9.17 -9.17
N VAL A 18 11.00 -8.73 -10.36
CA VAL A 18 9.63 -8.92 -10.87
C VAL A 18 9.30 -10.40 -11.02
N MET A 19 10.24 -11.20 -11.54
CA MET A 19 10.08 -12.64 -11.61
C MET A 19 9.91 -13.27 -10.22
N ASN A 20 10.66 -12.81 -9.21
CA ASN A 20 10.54 -13.28 -7.84
C ASN A 20 9.13 -13.05 -7.28
N LEU A 21 8.61 -11.84 -7.46
CA LEU A 21 7.26 -11.45 -7.04
C LEU A 21 6.18 -12.33 -7.67
N TRP A 22 6.38 -12.90 -8.86
CA TRP A 22 5.37 -13.70 -9.53
C TRP A 22 5.53 -15.20 -9.33
N MET A 23 6.77 -15.70 -9.34
CA MET A 23 7.03 -17.13 -9.24
C MET A 23 6.76 -17.64 -7.82
N TRP A 24 7.10 -16.85 -6.79
CA TRP A 24 7.01 -17.27 -5.38
C TRP A 24 5.88 -16.57 -4.61
N ASP A 25 4.71 -16.46 -5.24
CA ASP A 25 3.49 -16.00 -4.56
C ASP A 25 2.82 -17.12 -3.77
N SER A 26 2.63 -16.93 -2.46
CA SER A 26 1.87 -17.85 -1.61
C SER A 26 0.40 -18.03 -2.03
N GLN A 27 -0.18 -17.04 -2.72
CA GLN A 27 -1.59 -17.05 -3.13
C GLN A 27 -1.83 -17.58 -4.54
N LEU A 28 -0.80 -17.62 -5.38
CA LEU A 28 -0.91 -18.02 -6.79
C LEU A 28 0.12 -19.11 -7.08
N GLN A 29 -0.35 -20.36 -7.23
CA GLN A 29 0.52 -21.50 -7.49
C GLN A 29 1.07 -21.44 -8.93
N PHE A 30 2.26 -20.87 -9.09
CA PHE A 30 2.99 -20.86 -10.36
C PHE A 30 3.40 -22.28 -10.81
N SER A 31 3.74 -23.14 -9.85
CA SER A 31 4.08 -24.54 -10.05
C SER A 31 3.64 -25.38 -8.84
N ASN A 32 3.54 -26.70 -9.00
CA ASN A 32 3.26 -27.60 -7.88
C ASN A 32 4.49 -27.68 -6.97
N TYR A 33 4.51 -26.87 -5.93
CA TYR A 33 5.56 -26.84 -4.90
C TYR A 33 5.46 -27.98 -3.89
N SER A 34 4.44 -28.84 -4.01
CA SER A 34 4.10 -29.89 -3.04
C SER A 34 4.82 -31.23 -3.28
N GLU A 35 5.54 -31.38 -4.39
CA GLU A 35 6.26 -32.62 -4.72
C GLU A 35 7.76 -32.45 -4.52
N ASN A 36 8.35 -33.32 -3.70
CA ASN A 36 9.80 -33.40 -3.50
C ASN A 36 10.47 -34.12 -4.67
N ASN A 37 10.64 -33.40 -5.78
CA ASN A 37 11.24 -33.88 -7.01
C ASN A 37 12.43 -33.01 -7.43
N LEU A 38 13.27 -33.50 -8.37
CA LEU A 38 14.40 -32.72 -8.92
C LEU A 38 13.97 -31.34 -9.47
N LYS A 39 12.73 -31.24 -9.95
CA LYS A 39 12.10 -29.97 -10.35
C LYS A 39 12.08 -28.94 -9.22
N MET A 40 11.77 -29.36 -8.00
CA MET A 40 11.72 -28.49 -6.83
C MET A 40 13.11 -28.02 -6.43
N ALA A 41 14.13 -28.90 -6.47
CA ALA A 41 15.51 -28.51 -6.23
C ALA A 41 16.01 -27.44 -7.23
N VAL A 42 15.71 -27.61 -8.52
CA VAL A 42 16.05 -26.61 -9.56
C VAL A 42 15.30 -25.30 -9.33
N LEU A 43 14.01 -25.37 -8.98
CA LEU A 43 13.19 -24.22 -8.63
C LEU A 43 13.77 -23.45 -7.43
N GLN A 44 14.25 -24.14 -6.40
CA GLN A 44 14.91 -23.49 -5.25
C GLN A 44 16.21 -22.78 -5.64
N LEU A 45 17.00 -23.36 -6.55
CA LEU A 45 18.21 -22.71 -7.06
C LEU A 45 17.87 -21.42 -7.83
N VAL A 46 16.85 -21.49 -8.69
CA VAL A 46 16.32 -20.29 -9.37
C VAL A 46 15.88 -19.25 -8.34
N HIS A 47 15.14 -19.67 -7.31
CA HIS A 47 14.67 -18.76 -6.26
C HIS A 47 15.81 -18.06 -5.52
N VAL A 48 16.90 -18.77 -5.17
CA VAL A 48 18.11 -18.18 -4.58
C VAL A 48 18.68 -17.05 -5.47
N ILE A 49 18.76 -17.26 -6.78
CA ILE A 49 19.24 -16.24 -7.73
C ILE A 49 18.30 -15.02 -7.75
N LEU A 50 16.99 -15.25 -7.77
CA LEU A 50 15.98 -14.19 -7.77
C LEU A 50 16.05 -13.35 -6.49
N ILE A 51 16.20 -14.00 -5.32
CA ILE A 51 16.33 -13.33 -4.02
C ILE A 51 17.60 -12.48 -3.96
N ILE A 52 18.75 -13.00 -4.40
CA ILE A 52 20.01 -12.23 -4.40
C ILE A 52 19.85 -10.97 -5.25
N ALA A 53 19.18 -11.07 -6.40
CA ALA A 53 18.93 -9.93 -7.28
C ALA A 53 18.00 -8.88 -6.62
N GLU A 54 16.94 -9.32 -5.94
CA GLU A 54 16.02 -8.43 -5.20
C GLU A 54 16.74 -7.73 -4.04
N LEU A 55 17.46 -8.47 -3.18
CA LEU A 55 18.23 -7.91 -2.07
C LEU A 55 19.27 -6.91 -2.56
N TRP A 56 19.99 -7.25 -3.63
CA TRP A 56 20.97 -6.34 -4.22
C TRP A 56 20.30 -5.07 -4.78
N LEU A 57 19.17 -5.19 -5.48
CA LEU A 57 18.42 -4.04 -5.97
C LEU A 57 17.97 -3.13 -4.82
N LEU A 58 17.42 -3.70 -3.74
CA LEU A 58 16.99 -2.95 -2.55
C LEU A 58 18.15 -2.19 -1.90
N MET A 59 19.33 -2.82 -1.77
CA MET A 59 20.51 -2.14 -1.25
C MET A 59 20.95 -0.97 -2.15
N GLN A 60 20.88 -1.13 -3.48
CA GLN A 60 21.13 -0.01 -4.41
C GLN A 60 20.12 1.12 -4.24
N LEU A 61 18.83 0.80 -4.07
CA LEU A 61 17.80 1.80 -3.82
C LEU A 61 18.12 2.61 -2.57
N GLY A 62 18.45 1.95 -1.45
CA GLY A 62 18.84 2.64 -0.21
C GLY A 62 20.03 3.58 -0.38
N ARG A 63 21.09 3.11 -1.05
CA ARG A 63 22.26 3.93 -1.40
C ARG A 63 21.90 5.18 -2.21
N THR A 64 21.06 5.04 -3.23
CA THR A 64 20.68 6.18 -4.09
C THR A 64 19.86 7.23 -3.35
N LEU A 65 18.90 6.77 -2.53
CA LEU A 65 17.99 7.64 -1.77
C LEU A 65 18.73 8.39 -0.68
N LYS A 66 19.76 7.80 -0.08
CA LYS A 66 20.66 8.50 0.85
C LYS A 66 21.43 9.64 0.17
N ARG A 67 22.02 9.38 -1.01
CA ARG A 67 22.86 10.36 -1.73
C ARG A 67 22.08 11.55 -2.26
N HIS A 68 20.79 11.35 -2.55
CA HIS A 68 19.94 12.37 -3.14
C HIS A 68 18.85 12.80 -2.17
N ARG A 69 18.96 14.02 -1.63
CA ARG A 69 17.86 14.64 -0.88
C ARG A 69 16.74 15.00 -1.85
N LEU A 70 15.78 14.10 -1.99
CA LEU A 70 14.60 14.33 -2.82
C LEU A 70 13.71 15.38 -2.16
N GLY A 71 13.21 16.33 -2.96
CA GLY A 71 12.22 17.31 -2.51
C GLY A 71 10.95 16.60 -2.04
N ARG A 72 10.28 17.14 -1.02
CA ARG A 72 9.06 16.54 -0.45
C ARG A 72 7.95 16.39 -1.49
N THR A 73 7.86 17.35 -2.42
CA THR A 73 7.00 17.29 -3.60
C THR A 73 7.19 15.98 -4.35
N ARG A 74 8.45 15.53 -4.54
CA ARG A 74 8.74 14.29 -5.24
C ARG A 74 8.21 13.07 -4.50
N VAL A 75 8.33 13.04 -3.17
CA VAL A 75 7.78 11.96 -2.34
C VAL A 75 6.25 11.87 -2.51
N VAL A 76 5.56 13.02 -2.44
CA VAL A 76 4.11 13.09 -2.61
C VAL A 76 3.70 12.71 -4.04
N THR A 77 4.42 13.15 -5.07
CA THR A 77 4.15 12.72 -6.45
C THR A 77 4.30 11.22 -6.64
N THR A 78 5.32 10.61 -6.05
CA THR A 78 5.53 9.15 -6.13
C THR A 78 4.39 8.40 -5.43
N TRP A 79 3.87 8.94 -4.32
CA TRP A 79 2.68 8.42 -3.68
C TRP A 79 1.42 8.58 -4.54
N LEU A 80 1.21 9.74 -5.18
CA LEU A 80 0.09 9.95 -6.10
C LEU A 80 0.14 9.01 -7.31
N VAL A 81 1.34 8.70 -7.81
CA VAL A 81 1.55 7.69 -8.86
C VAL A 81 1.08 6.31 -8.39
N LEU A 82 1.35 5.91 -7.13
CA LEU A 82 0.85 4.66 -6.56
C LEU A 82 -0.69 4.64 -6.50
N VAL A 83 -1.29 5.74 -6.05
CA VAL A 83 -2.76 5.87 -6.01
C VAL A 83 -3.35 5.80 -7.41
N ALA A 84 -2.71 6.40 -8.42
CA ALA A 84 -3.14 6.32 -9.81
C ALA A 84 -3.09 4.88 -10.36
N TYR A 85 -2.05 4.11 -10.05
CA TYR A 85 -1.99 2.68 -10.40
C TYR A 85 -3.11 1.88 -9.72
N GLY A 86 -3.34 2.13 -8.43
CA GLY A 86 -4.45 1.52 -7.69
C GLY A 86 -5.80 1.85 -8.33
N ALA A 87 -6.07 3.13 -8.59
CA ALA A 87 -7.33 3.57 -9.19
C ALA A 87 -7.51 3.01 -10.62
N GLY A 88 -6.44 2.97 -11.41
CA GLY A 88 -6.42 2.33 -12.72
C GLY A 88 -6.78 0.84 -12.64
N SER A 89 -6.31 0.12 -11.61
CA SER A 89 -6.67 -1.28 -11.40
C SER A 89 -8.16 -1.48 -11.07
N VAL A 90 -8.76 -0.58 -10.29
CA VAL A 90 -10.20 -0.59 -9.97
C VAL A 90 -11.03 -0.29 -11.23
N LEU A 91 -10.62 0.69 -12.04
CA LEU A 91 -11.25 0.98 -13.32
C LEU A 91 -11.17 -0.22 -14.28
N LEU A 92 -10.02 -0.90 -14.31
CA LEU A 92 -9.83 -2.09 -15.15
C LEU A 92 -10.71 -3.25 -14.68
N GLN A 93 -10.88 -3.47 -13.37
CA GLN A 93 -11.87 -4.42 -12.84
C GLN A 93 -13.29 -4.06 -13.25
N LEU A 94 -13.67 -2.78 -13.14
CA LEU A 94 -15.00 -2.31 -13.50
C LEU A 94 -15.29 -2.52 -15.00
N VAL A 95 -14.36 -2.14 -15.88
CA VAL A 95 -14.55 -2.21 -17.33
C VAL A 95 -14.43 -3.64 -17.86
N TRP A 96 -13.43 -4.39 -17.38
CA TRP A 96 -13.15 -5.73 -17.93
C TRP A 96 -13.99 -6.81 -17.24
N LYS A 97 -14.04 -6.81 -15.90
CA LYS A 97 -14.74 -7.87 -15.15
C LYS A 97 -16.18 -7.50 -14.79
N ASN A 98 -16.62 -6.27 -15.05
CA ASN A 98 -17.92 -5.75 -14.59
C ASN A 98 -18.13 -5.96 -13.07
N GLN A 99 -17.04 -5.88 -12.31
CA GLN A 99 -17.04 -6.09 -10.86
C GLN A 99 -16.48 -4.85 -10.17
N PHE A 100 -17.13 -4.45 -9.08
CA PHE A 100 -16.68 -3.37 -8.23
C PHE A 100 -16.73 -3.82 -6.77
N TYR A 101 -15.56 -3.97 -6.16
CA TYR A 101 -15.45 -4.19 -4.72
C TYR A 101 -15.01 -2.90 -4.06
N PHE A 102 -15.79 -2.42 -3.10
CA PHE A 102 -15.45 -1.21 -2.37
C PHE A 102 -14.10 -1.32 -1.62
N SER A 103 -13.76 -2.53 -1.15
CA SER A 103 -12.44 -2.80 -0.58
C SER A 103 -11.31 -2.48 -1.57
N ASP A 104 -11.50 -2.72 -2.87
CA ASP A 104 -10.49 -2.45 -3.90
C ASP A 104 -10.32 -0.95 -4.17
N LEU A 105 -11.40 -0.18 -4.07
CA LEU A 105 -11.32 1.28 -4.08
C LEU A 105 -10.55 1.82 -2.87
N LEU A 106 -10.85 1.31 -1.67
CA LEU A 106 -10.08 1.67 -0.48
C LEU A 106 -8.61 1.24 -0.59
N ASN A 107 -8.34 0.10 -1.23
CA ASN A 107 -6.98 -0.34 -1.49
C ASN A 107 -6.24 0.61 -2.43
N ALA A 108 -6.91 1.13 -3.45
CA ALA A 108 -6.36 2.09 -4.38
C ALA A 108 -6.03 3.45 -3.74
N VAL A 109 -6.94 3.98 -2.93
CA VAL A 109 -6.80 5.33 -2.32
C VAL A 109 -5.88 5.32 -1.11
N PHE A 110 -5.86 4.23 -0.35
CA PHE A 110 -5.09 4.10 0.89
C PHE A 110 -4.09 2.93 0.85
N PRO A 111 -3.17 2.90 -0.13
CA PRO A 111 -2.29 1.75 -0.34
C PRO A 111 -1.30 1.51 0.81
N ILE A 112 -0.89 2.59 1.48
CA ILE A 112 0.06 2.56 2.61
C ILE A 112 -0.61 2.04 3.88
N THR A 113 -1.73 2.63 4.29
CA THR A 113 -2.39 2.27 5.56
C THR A 113 -3.00 0.87 5.53
N ARG A 114 -3.41 0.41 4.34
CA ARG A 114 -3.89 -0.95 4.12
C ARG A 114 -2.79 -1.93 3.75
N ASN A 115 -1.53 -1.49 3.70
CA ASN A 115 -0.34 -2.29 3.42
C ASN A 115 -0.47 -3.25 2.21
N ILE A 116 -1.11 -2.80 1.11
CA ILE A 116 -1.29 -3.64 -0.09
C ILE A 116 0.02 -3.84 -0.84
N PHE A 117 0.90 -2.84 -0.79
CA PHE A 117 2.21 -2.86 -1.44
C PHE A 117 3.31 -2.55 -0.43
N PRO A 118 3.76 -3.55 0.35
CA PRO A 118 4.76 -3.34 1.39
C PRO A 118 6.07 -2.76 0.82
N LEU A 119 6.51 -3.25 -0.35
CA LEU A 119 7.70 -2.75 -1.05
C LEU A 119 7.55 -1.29 -1.50
N ALA A 120 6.41 -0.93 -2.11
CA ALA A 120 6.17 0.44 -2.57
C ALA A 120 6.07 1.41 -1.39
N THR A 121 5.45 0.96 -0.30
CA THR A 121 5.34 1.72 0.96
C THR A 121 6.72 1.95 1.57
N ALA A 122 7.55 0.90 1.65
CA ALA A 122 8.93 1.00 2.12
C ALA A 122 9.74 1.98 1.27
N TYR A 123 9.58 1.95 -0.05
CA TYR A 123 10.25 2.89 -0.96
C TYR A 123 9.88 4.35 -0.68
N ILE A 124 8.58 4.66 -0.53
CA ILE A 124 8.12 6.03 -0.20
C ILE A 124 8.67 6.49 1.16
N ILE A 125 8.63 5.61 2.17
CA ILE A 125 9.18 5.91 3.49
C ILE A 125 10.68 6.17 3.40
N ALA A 126 11.43 5.32 2.70
CA ALA A 126 12.87 5.48 2.49
C ALA A 126 13.20 6.81 1.78
N MET A 127 12.44 7.20 0.75
CA MET A 127 12.61 8.50 0.09
C MET A 127 12.49 9.68 1.07
N ALA A 128 11.63 9.57 2.08
CA ALA A 128 11.38 10.62 3.06
C ALA A 128 12.38 10.62 4.23
N THR A 129 12.93 9.46 4.59
CA THR A 129 13.74 9.29 5.82
C THR A 129 15.23 9.13 5.55
N PHE A 130 15.65 8.44 4.50
CA PHE A 130 17.06 8.11 4.25
C PHE A 130 17.96 9.32 4.00
N PRO A 131 17.50 10.42 3.35
CA PRO A 131 18.31 11.64 3.27
C PRO A 131 18.70 12.21 4.65
N ARG A 132 17.89 11.97 5.69
CA ARG A 132 18.17 12.40 7.08
C ARG A 132 19.11 11.46 7.81
N VAL A 133 19.33 10.24 7.33
CA VAL A 133 20.31 9.30 7.92
C VAL A 133 21.74 9.86 7.83
N ASN A 134 21.99 10.79 6.89
CA ASN A 134 23.24 11.54 6.83
C ASN A 134 23.48 12.47 8.04
N GLU A 135 22.46 12.76 8.85
CA GLU A 135 22.60 13.49 10.11
C GLU A 135 23.27 12.63 11.20
N LEU A 136 23.25 11.30 11.05
CA LEU A 136 23.96 10.39 11.96
C LEU A 136 25.46 10.37 11.62
N SER A 137 26.29 10.25 12.66
CA SER A 137 27.73 10.03 12.47
C SER A 137 27.96 8.75 11.67
N GLU A 138 29.01 8.74 10.85
CA GLU A 138 29.33 7.58 10.02
C GLU A 138 29.54 6.29 10.84
N VAL A 139 30.10 6.44 12.05
CA VAL A 139 30.28 5.34 13.02
C VAL A 139 28.93 4.75 13.43
N ASN A 140 27.97 5.59 13.82
CA ASN A 140 26.63 5.14 14.25
C ASN A 140 25.86 4.50 13.11
N ARG A 141 25.96 5.07 11.91
CA ARG A 141 25.33 4.51 10.71
C ARG A 141 25.89 3.13 10.37
N ARG A 142 27.22 2.97 10.39
CA ARG A 142 27.88 1.68 10.14
C ARG A 142 27.57 0.66 11.23
N PHE A 143 27.48 1.10 12.49
CA PHE A 143 27.06 0.25 13.60
C PHE A 143 25.64 -0.28 13.36
N LEU A 144 24.71 0.59 12.99
CA LEU A 144 23.34 0.20 12.66
C LEU A 144 23.29 -0.81 11.51
N GLY A 145 24.06 -0.60 10.44
CA GLY A 145 24.17 -1.56 9.33
C GLY A 145 24.67 -2.94 9.78
N LYS A 146 25.68 -2.99 10.66
CA LYS A 146 26.18 -4.25 11.24
C LYS A 146 25.14 -4.94 12.11
N VAL A 147 24.41 -4.18 12.94
CA VAL A 147 23.32 -4.71 13.77
C VAL A 147 22.24 -5.35 12.88
N LEU A 148 21.82 -4.67 11.82
CA LEU A 148 20.82 -5.21 10.88
C LEU A 148 21.28 -6.51 10.21
N VAL A 149 22.54 -6.57 9.72
CA VAL A 149 23.11 -7.81 9.15
C VAL A 149 23.16 -8.91 10.22
N GLY A 150 23.55 -8.58 11.45
CA GLY A 150 23.54 -9.51 12.58
C GLY A 150 22.14 -10.05 12.88
N MET A 151 21.11 -9.21 12.83
CA MET A 151 19.71 -9.62 13.02
C MET A 151 19.28 -10.65 11.98
N PHE A 152 19.61 -10.45 10.70
CA PHE A 152 19.30 -11.44 9.65
C PHE A 152 20.01 -12.78 9.88
N LEU A 153 21.29 -12.74 10.29
CA LEU A 153 22.04 -13.97 10.60
C LEU A 153 21.44 -14.73 11.78
N VAL A 154 21.07 -14.02 12.86
CA VAL A 154 20.38 -14.62 14.02
C VAL A 154 19.06 -15.25 13.60
N ALA A 155 18.25 -14.54 12.81
CA ALA A 155 16.98 -15.08 12.30
C ALA A 155 17.16 -16.37 11.48
N THR A 156 18.25 -16.46 10.71
CA THR A 156 18.57 -17.64 9.88
C THR A 156 18.98 -18.85 10.73
N VAL A 157 19.84 -18.62 11.72
CA VAL A 157 20.36 -19.67 12.60
C VAL A 157 19.23 -20.28 13.42
N PHE A 158 18.41 -19.44 14.05
CA PHE A 158 17.35 -19.90 14.96
C PHE A 158 16.03 -20.24 14.26
N TYR A 159 15.86 -19.88 12.98
CA TYR A 159 14.64 -20.10 12.19
C TYR A 159 13.34 -19.62 12.89
N ASN A 160 13.48 -18.66 13.79
CA ASN A 160 12.42 -18.13 14.61
C ASN A 160 12.22 -16.66 14.29
N ASP A 161 10.95 -16.27 14.21
CA ASP A 161 10.58 -14.92 13.88
C ASP A 161 10.63 -14.00 15.09
N LEU A 162 11.85 -13.69 15.55
CA LEU A 162 12.07 -12.80 16.68
C LEU A 162 11.55 -11.37 16.41
N TRP A 163 11.40 -11.00 15.13
CA TRP A 163 11.24 -9.59 14.72
C TRP A 163 10.08 -9.35 13.75
N GLY A 164 9.24 -10.34 13.45
CA GLY A 164 8.19 -10.23 12.43
C GLY A 164 8.73 -10.13 10.99
N ILE A 165 9.92 -10.70 10.73
CA ILE A 165 10.67 -10.64 9.47
C ILE A 165 10.49 -11.94 8.65
N LYS A 166 9.97 -13.02 9.23
CA LYS A 166 9.94 -14.36 8.59
C LYS A 166 9.10 -14.39 7.30
N ASP A 167 7.99 -13.66 7.26
CA ASP A 167 7.15 -13.55 6.06
C ASP A 167 7.82 -12.74 4.94
N SER A 168 8.87 -11.97 5.25
CA SER A 168 9.77 -11.25 4.32
C SER A 168 9.14 -10.28 3.31
N GLN A 169 7.81 -10.20 3.26
CA GLN A 169 7.03 -9.30 2.43
C GLN A 169 6.38 -8.20 3.29
N ASN A 170 7.16 -7.63 4.21
CA ASN A 170 6.70 -6.55 5.09
C ASN A 170 7.50 -5.27 4.84
N VAL A 171 6.87 -4.12 5.07
CA VAL A 171 7.46 -2.78 4.95
C VAL A 171 8.75 -2.68 5.74
N LEU A 172 8.75 -3.21 6.97
CA LEU A 172 9.90 -3.17 7.87
C LEU A 172 11.11 -3.91 7.28
N PHE A 173 10.89 -5.11 6.73
CA PHE A 173 11.94 -5.89 6.10
C PHE A 173 12.59 -5.14 4.93
N TYR A 174 11.76 -4.62 4.00
CA TYR A 174 12.26 -3.86 2.86
C TYR A 174 13.05 -2.62 3.29
N LEU A 175 12.57 -1.90 4.31
CA LEU A 175 13.30 -0.77 4.89
C LEU A 175 14.65 -1.19 5.49
N MET A 176 14.71 -2.31 6.22
CA MET A 176 15.96 -2.82 6.79
C MET A 176 17.00 -3.14 5.71
N VAL A 177 16.60 -3.82 4.63
CA VAL A 177 17.52 -4.15 3.52
C VAL A 177 18.00 -2.90 2.79
N MET A 178 17.09 -1.95 2.51
CA MET A 178 17.49 -0.66 1.93
C MET A 178 18.46 0.09 2.88
N MET A 179 18.20 0.05 4.19
CA MET A 179 19.04 0.71 5.21
C MET A 179 20.44 0.08 5.29
N VAL A 180 20.57 -1.23 5.08
CA VAL A 180 21.89 -1.88 4.94
C VAL A 180 22.65 -1.26 3.76
N GLY A 181 22.00 -1.07 2.61
CA GLY A 181 22.62 -0.41 1.46
C GLY A 181 23.07 1.03 1.72
N ASP A 182 22.25 1.81 2.44
CA ASP A 182 22.63 3.16 2.90
C ASP A 182 23.83 3.11 3.87
N ALA A 183 23.79 2.21 4.85
CA ALA A 183 24.78 2.14 5.92
C ALA A 183 26.19 1.81 5.44
N PHE A 184 26.30 0.91 4.45
CA PHE A 184 27.56 0.50 3.84
C PHE A 184 27.94 1.33 2.60
N ASP A 185 27.17 2.34 2.23
CA ASP A 185 27.53 3.24 1.13
C ASP A 185 28.79 4.07 1.43
N GLY A 186 29.65 4.21 0.42
CA GLY A 186 30.91 4.96 0.48
C GLY A 186 32.13 4.13 0.91
N ILE A 187 31.95 2.85 1.22
CA ILE A 187 33.06 1.97 1.61
C ILE A 187 33.83 1.51 0.37
N GLU A 188 35.09 1.92 0.27
CA GLU A 188 36.01 1.39 -0.72
C GLU A 188 36.86 0.29 -0.09
N LEU A 189 36.63 -0.95 -0.54
CA LEU A 189 37.38 -2.10 -0.04
C LEU A 189 38.81 -2.12 -0.62
N PRO A 190 39.84 -2.22 0.24
CA PRO A 190 41.20 -2.54 -0.18
C PRO A 190 41.26 -3.85 -0.98
N ASP A 191 42.26 -4.02 -1.85
CA ASP A 191 42.32 -5.17 -2.76
C ASP A 191 42.38 -6.53 -2.06
N HIS A 192 42.99 -6.62 -0.87
CA HIS A 192 42.99 -7.84 -0.08
C HIS A 192 41.57 -8.20 0.42
N TRP A 193 40.82 -7.22 0.93
CA TRP A 193 39.42 -7.40 1.32
C TRP A 193 38.52 -7.68 0.12
N ARG A 194 38.76 -7.07 -1.03
CA ARG A 194 38.03 -7.37 -2.28
C ARG A 194 38.19 -8.83 -2.69
N ARG A 195 39.42 -9.37 -2.63
CA ARG A 195 39.69 -10.80 -2.88
C ARG A 195 39.03 -11.69 -1.83
N PHE A 196 39.08 -11.30 -0.57
CA PHE A 196 38.42 -12.00 0.53
C PHE A 196 36.90 -12.09 0.30
N VAL A 197 36.23 -10.95 0.07
CA VAL A 197 34.77 -10.88 -0.16
C VAL A 197 34.37 -11.68 -1.40
N LYS A 198 35.16 -11.65 -2.48
CA LYS A 198 34.91 -12.51 -3.65
C LYS A 198 34.98 -13.99 -3.29
N ARG A 199 36.08 -14.44 -2.68
CA ARG A 199 36.30 -15.86 -2.37
C ARG A 199 35.24 -16.38 -1.41
N TRP A 200 35.03 -15.68 -0.29
CA TRP A 200 34.07 -16.10 0.72
C TRP A 200 32.63 -15.89 0.29
N GLY A 201 32.31 -14.82 -0.45
CA GLY A 201 30.97 -14.62 -1.03
C GLY A 201 30.59 -15.75 -2.00
N THR A 202 31.52 -16.22 -2.83
CA THR A 202 31.29 -17.40 -3.69
C THR A 202 31.09 -18.68 -2.88
N VAL A 203 31.90 -18.89 -1.82
CA VAL A 203 31.72 -20.04 -0.93
C VAL A 203 30.36 -20.00 -0.24
N THR A 204 29.95 -18.85 0.31
CA THR A 204 28.64 -18.68 0.95
C THR A 204 27.51 -18.95 -0.05
N LEU A 205 27.58 -18.41 -1.28
CA LEU A 205 26.59 -18.67 -2.32
C LEU A 205 26.47 -20.17 -2.65
N LEU A 206 27.60 -20.87 -2.79
CA LEU A 206 27.60 -22.31 -3.06
C LEU A 206 26.99 -23.10 -1.90
N VAL A 207 27.37 -22.78 -0.67
CA VAL A 207 26.82 -23.42 0.54
C VAL A 207 25.30 -23.19 0.62
N THR A 208 24.84 -21.95 0.44
CA THR A 208 23.41 -21.64 0.48
C THR A 208 22.65 -22.31 -0.65
N ALA A 209 23.20 -22.38 -1.87
CA ALA A 209 22.57 -23.07 -2.99
C ALA A 209 22.42 -24.59 -2.72
N VAL A 210 23.45 -25.23 -2.16
CA VAL A 210 23.39 -26.64 -1.77
C VAL A 210 22.36 -26.86 -0.67
N LEU A 211 22.37 -26.01 0.36
CA LEU A 211 21.39 -26.08 1.45
C LEU A 211 19.96 -25.88 0.95
N ALA A 212 19.72 -24.90 0.07
CA ALA A 212 18.41 -24.63 -0.51
C ALA A 212 17.91 -25.80 -1.38
N MET A 213 18.80 -26.49 -2.11
CA MET A 213 18.45 -27.68 -2.90
C MET A 213 18.11 -28.88 -2.03
N LEU A 214 18.80 -29.07 -0.90
CA LEU A 214 18.57 -30.18 0.03
C LEU A 214 17.37 -29.92 0.96
N MET A 215 16.98 -28.67 1.18
CA MET A 215 15.97 -28.37 2.19
C MET A 215 14.56 -28.95 1.91
N PRO A 216 14.07 -29.03 0.66
CA PRO A 216 12.86 -29.78 0.33
C PRO A 216 12.90 -31.24 0.81
N THR A 217 14.02 -31.95 0.57
CA THR A 217 14.14 -33.35 0.96
C THR A 217 14.20 -33.48 2.48
N ILE A 218 14.96 -32.61 3.15
CA ILE A 218 15.06 -32.56 4.61
C ILE A 218 13.72 -32.21 5.26
N SER A 219 12.95 -31.29 4.68
CA SER A 219 11.64 -30.89 5.21
C SER A 219 10.67 -32.07 5.20
N VAL A 220 10.59 -32.80 4.08
CA VAL A 220 9.70 -33.95 3.95
C VAL A 220 10.15 -35.12 4.83
N THR A 221 11.45 -35.35 5.00
CA THR A 221 11.95 -36.46 5.83
C THR A 221 11.77 -36.21 7.33
N ILE A 222 11.87 -34.96 7.80
CA ILE A 222 11.80 -34.63 9.22
C ILE A 222 10.38 -34.23 9.66
N HIS A 223 9.71 -33.37 8.88
CA HIS A 223 8.43 -32.76 9.26
C HIS A 223 7.23 -33.35 8.51
N TYR A 224 7.47 -34.29 7.58
CA TYR A 224 6.43 -34.86 6.70
C TYR A 224 5.66 -33.81 5.89
N ASP A 225 6.20 -32.60 5.76
CA ASP A 225 5.61 -31.49 5.03
C ASP A 225 6.69 -30.62 4.35
N MET A 226 6.25 -29.64 3.54
CA MET A 226 7.13 -28.69 2.85
C MET A 226 7.31 -27.36 3.61
N SER A 227 6.94 -27.31 4.89
CA SER A 227 6.90 -26.06 5.67
C SER A 227 8.28 -25.41 5.86
N THR A 228 9.34 -26.21 5.86
CA THR A 228 10.72 -25.74 6.05
C THR A 228 11.55 -25.72 4.75
N ALA A 229 10.95 -26.07 3.62
CA ALA A 229 11.62 -26.18 2.33
C ALA A 229 12.24 -24.85 1.85
N ASN A 230 11.68 -23.71 2.27
CA ASN A 230 12.16 -22.39 1.88
C ASN A 230 13.14 -21.75 2.89
N ARG A 231 13.64 -22.50 3.88
CA ARG A 231 14.46 -21.93 4.97
C ARG A 231 15.70 -21.17 4.50
N PHE A 232 16.39 -21.68 3.47
CA PHE A 232 17.59 -21.07 2.87
C PHE A 232 17.33 -20.40 1.51
N SER A 233 16.05 -20.22 1.19
CA SER A 233 15.56 -19.56 -0.01
C SER A 233 14.41 -18.63 0.38
N ASN A 234 14.64 -17.85 1.43
CA ASN A 234 13.77 -16.78 1.87
C ASN A 234 14.55 -15.47 1.79
N LEU A 235 13.87 -14.37 1.46
CA LEU A 235 14.41 -13.02 1.46
C LEU A 235 15.06 -12.64 2.81
N SER A 236 14.57 -13.20 3.92
CA SER A 236 15.12 -12.99 5.27
C SER A 236 16.38 -13.81 5.60
N ASP A 237 16.82 -14.71 4.71
CA ASP A 237 18.03 -15.50 4.90
C ASP A 237 19.29 -14.61 4.91
N GLY A 238 19.91 -14.54 6.08
CA GLY A 238 21.13 -13.80 6.35
C GLY A 238 22.32 -14.25 5.48
N LEU A 239 22.37 -15.51 5.04
CA LEU A 239 23.40 -15.95 4.09
C LEU A 239 23.21 -15.29 2.72
N LEU A 240 21.97 -15.21 2.24
CA LEU A 240 21.64 -14.50 0.99
C LEU A 240 21.87 -12.99 1.13
N VAL A 241 21.54 -12.40 2.29
CA VAL A 241 21.85 -11.00 2.60
C VAL A 241 23.36 -10.76 2.57
N LEU A 242 24.19 -11.65 3.12
CA LEU A 242 25.65 -11.53 3.05
C LEU A 242 26.18 -11.62 1.63
N VAL A 243 25.64 -12.53 0.80
CA VAL A 243 26.01 -12.65 -0.61
C VAL A 243 25.65 -11.38 -1.38
N ALA A 244 24.43 -10.87 -1.21
CA ALA A 244 23.97 -9.63 -1.82
C ALA A 244 24.80 -8.41 -1.36
N LEU A 245 25.12 -8.33 -0.06
CA LEU A 245 26.00 -7.30 0.51
C LEU A 245 27.43 -7.41 -0.06
N GLY A 246 27.96 -8.62 -0.22
CA GLY A 246 29.25 -8.86 -0.87
C GLY A 246 29.25 -8.35 -2.30
N MET A 247 28.22 -8.67 -3.09
CA MET A 247 28.05 -8.13 -4.45
C MET A 247 27.94 -6.60 -4.45
N PHE A 248 27.19 -6.03 -3.51
CA PHE A 248 27.02 -4.58 -3.34
C PHE A 248 28.36 -3.88 -3.05
N LEU A 249 29.17 -4.40 -2.13
CA LEU A 249 30.47 -3.82 -1.75
C LEU A 249 31.55 -3.98 -2.83
N LEU A 250 31.47 -5.04 -3.65
CA LEU A 250 32.41 -5.27 -4.76
C LEU A 250 32.18 -4.30 -5.93
N GLN A 251 30.98 -3.74 -6.03
CA GLN A 251 30.67 -2.71 -7.01
C GLN A 251 31.41 -1.41 -6.64
N LYS A 252 32.16 -0.86 -7.59
CA LYS A 252 32.82 0.44 -7.42
C LYS A 252 31.78 1.52 -7.10
N ASN A 253 32.24 2.69 -6.66
CA ASN A 253 31.42 3.78 -6.14
C ASN A 253 30.38 4.39 -7.13
N GLN A 254 30.23 3.80 -8.31
CA GLN A 254 29.28 4.13 -9.36
C GLN A 254 27.90 3.56 -9.04
N VAL A 255 26.94 4.47 -8.91
CA VAL A 255 25.52 4.13 -8.85
C VAL A 255 25.05 3.82 -10.27
N ILE A 256 24.73 2.56 -10.50
CA ILE A 256 24.22 2.09 -11.79
C ILE A 256 22.71 2.33 -11.81
N GLY A 257 22.20 3.03 -12.83
CA GLY A 257 20.75 3.30 -12.98
C GLY A 257 20.19 4.43 -12.12
N GLU A 258 21.04 5.27 -11.52
CA GLU A 258 20.66 6.39 -10.63
C GLU A 258 19.55 7.27 -11.19
N HIS A 259 19.66 7.65 -12.48
CA HIS A 259 18.66 8.46 -13.15
C HIS A 259 17.28 7.78 -13.18
N GLN A 260 17.22 6.47 -13.42
CA GLN A 260 15.97 5.73 -13.49
C GLN A 260 15.36 5.45 -12.12
N ILE A 261 16.21 5.29 -11.10
CA ILE A 261 15.77 5.22 -9.70
C ILE A 261 15.15 6.55 -9.28
N LEU A 262 15.83 7.67 -9.55
CA LEU A 262 15.36 9.01 -9.19
C LEU A 262 14.13 9.44 -9.99
N ASN A 263 14.03 9.01 -11.25
CA ASN A 263 12.87 9.24 -12.11
C ASN A 263 11.70 8.31 -11.78
N GLY A 264 11.83 7.35 -10.87
CA GLY A 264 10.74 6.48 -10.43
C GLY A 264 10.29 5.42 -11.44
N GLY A 265 11.06 5.17 -12.50
CA GLY A 265 10.72 4.14 -13.49
C GLY A 265 10.78 2.72 -12.88
N ILE A 266 11.82 2.45 -12.08
CA ILE A 266 11.95 1.19 -11.31
C ILE A 266 10.76 1.02 -10.36
N TYR A 267 10.41 2.08 -9.65
CA TYR A 267 9.29 2.08 -8.71
C TYR A 267 7.98 1.73 -9.42
N SER A 268 7.67 2.40 -10.54
CA SER A 268 6.48 2.13 -11.33
C SER A 268 6.41 0.71 -11.88
N SER A 269 7.53 0.14 -12.34
CA SER A 269 7.58 -1.26 -12.79
C SER A 269 7.29 -2.23 -11.65
N LEU A 270 7.85 -1.99 -10.45
CA LEU A 270 7.60 -2.83 -9.26
C LEU A 270 6.14 -2.72 -8.79
N VAL A 271 5.56 -1.51 -8.79
CA VAL A 271 4.15 -1.30 -8.44
C VAL A 271 3.24 -2.02 -9.44
N LEU A 272 3.49 -1.86 -10.75
CA LEU A 272 2.70 -2.51 -11.79
C LEU A 272 2.76 -4.04 -11.67
N ALA A 273 3.96 -4.58 -11.41
CA ALA A 273 4.16 -6.01 -11.18
C ALA A 273 3.48 -6.52 -9.90
N GLY A 274 3.43 -5.69 -8.85
CA GLY A 274 2.84 -6.05 -7.57
C GLY A 274 1.31 -6.01 -7.55
N LEU A 275 0.65 -5.27 -8.45
CA LEU A 275 -0.81 -5.06 -8.45
C LEU A 275 -1.56 -6.40 -8.41
N PRO A 276 -2.40 -6.69 -7.39
CA PRO A 276 -3.00 -8.02 -7.20
C PRO A 276 -3.77 -8.52 -8.43
N LEU A 277 -4.54 -7.63 -9.06
CA LEU A 277 -5.29 -7.93 -10.27
C LEU A 277 -4.38 -8.37 -11.41
N LEU A 278 -3.34 -7.59 -11.69
CA LEU A 278 -2.41 -7.87 -12.79
C LEU A 278 -1.57 -9.11 -12.50
N ARG A 279 -1.05 -9.23 -11.27
CA ARG A 279 -0.32 -10.40 -10.79
C ARG A 279 -1.14 -11.69 -10.96
N SER A 280 -2.41 -11.69 -10.54
CA SER A 280 -3.31 -12.85 -10.70
C SER A 280 -3.50 -13.25 -12.17
N HIS A 281 -3.59 -12.27 -13.06
CA HIS A 281 -3.74 -12.52 -14.48
C HIS A 281 -2.46 -13.05 -15.11
N TYR A 282 -1.30 -12.44 -14.82
CA TYR A 282 -0.01 -12.86 -15.36
C TYR A 282 0.40 -14.26 -14.87
N VAL A 283 0.29 -14.50 -13.57
CA VAL A 283 0.64 -15.80 -12.97
C VAL A 283 -0.36 -16.86 -13.44
N GLY A 284 -1.66 -16.56 -13.45
CA GLY A 284 -2.69 -17.49 -13.95
C GLY A 284 -2.49 -17.86 -15.42
N PHE A 285 -2.13 -16.89 -16.27
CA PHE A 285 -1.81 -17.12 -17.67
C PHE A 285 -0.61 -18.05 -17.83
N ALA A 286 0.50 -17.77 -17.14
CA ALA A 286 1.72 -18.58 -17.21
C ALA A 286 1.54 -19.99 -16.62
N ALA A 287 0.77 -20.11 -15.54
CA ALA A 287 0.48 -21.39 -14.90
C ALA A 287 -0.39 -22.30 -15.77
N GLY A 288 -1.40 -21.74 -16.46
CA GLY A 288 -2.40 -22.49 -17.22
C GLY A 288 -2.05 -22.85 -18.66
N HIS A 289 -1.18 -22.09 -19.34
CA HIS A 289 -0.96 -22.25 -20.79
C HIS A 289 0.30 -23.04 -21.18
N VAL A 290 1.21 -23.33 -20.24
CA VAL A 290 2.51 -23.94 -20.56
C VAL A 290 2.79 -25.11 -19.63
N GLY A 291 2.90 -26.34 -20.13
CA GLY A 291 3.19 -27.51 -19.29
C GLY A 291 4.67 -27.65 -18.86
N ASN A 292 5.60 -27.16 -19.69
CA ASN A 292 7.04 -27.30 -19.44
C ASN A 292 7.58 -26.17 -18.55
N LEU A 293 8.25 -26.52 -17.45
CA LEU A 293 8.83 -25.58 -16.48
C LEU A 293 9.79 -24.57 -17.12
N GLY A 294 10.67 -25.01 -18.03
CA GLY A 294 11.64 -24.10 -18.67
C GLY A 294 10.96 -23.04 -19.53
N LEU A 295 9.92 -23.45 -20.27
CA LEU A 295 9.11 -22.53 -21.07
C LEU A 295 8.24 -21.62 -20.18
N LYS A 296 7.75 -22.11 -19.03
CA LYS A 296 7.04 -21.26 -18.04
C LYS A 296 7.94 -20.13 -17.53
N ILE A 297 9.17 -20.45 -17.14
CA ILE A 297 10.14 -19.46 -16.63
C ILE A 297 10.48 -18.45 -17.73
N LEU A 298 10.70 -18.90 -18.97
CA LEU A 298 10.95 -18.03 -20.11
C LEU A 298 9.77 -17.09 -20.40
N LEU A 299 8.55 -17.62 -20.40
CA LEU A 299 7.33 -16.82 -20.60
C LEU A 299 7.20 -15.75 -19.51
N VAL A 300 7.42 -16.12 -18.24
CA VAL A 300 7.42 -15.17 -17.12
C VAL A 300 8.49 -14.10 -17.29
N ALA A 301 9.69 -14.45 -17.73
CA ALA A 301 10.74 -13.47 -18.00
C ALA A 301 10.35 -12.49 -19.12
N ILE A 302 9.69 -12.96 -20.18
CA ILE A 302 9.21 -12.12 -21.28
C ILE A 302 8.10 -11.16 -20.79
N ILE A 303 7.12 -11.69 -20.05
CA ILE A 303 6.03 -10.87 -19.48
C ILE A 303 6.59 -9.86 -18.48
N ALA A 304 7.56 -10.25 -17.64
CA ALA A 304 8.24 -9.36 -16.70
C ALA A 304 8.96 -8.21 -17.44
N GLY A 305 9.66 -8.52 -18.53
CA GLY A 305 10.28 -7.52 -19.40
C GLY A 305 9.26 -6.56 -20.01
N ALA A 306 8.12 -7.07 -20.49
CA ALA A 306 7.04 -6.23 -21.03
C ALA A 306 6.43 -5.32 -19.95
N VAL A 307 6.15 -5.85 -18.75
CA VAL A 307 5.64 -5.10 -17.59
C VAL A 307 6.63 -4.02 -17.17
N MET A 308 7.93 -4.29 -17.20
CA MET A 308 8.95 -3.27 -16.95
C MET A 308 8.81 -2.11 -17.93
N VAL A 309 8.79 -2.38 -19.24
CA VAL A 309 8.66 -1.37 -20.30
C VAL A 309 7.37 -0.56 -20.13
N VAL A 310 6.24 -1.24 -19.90
CA VAL A 310 4.96 -0.57 -19.62
C VAL A 310 5.05 0.30 -18.36
N GLY A 311 5.71 -0.17 -17.30
CA GLY A 311 5.96 0.60 -16.08
C GLY A 311 6.75 1.88 -16.35
N PHE A 312 7.80 1.83 -17.18
CA PHE A 312 8.56 3.01 -17.58
C PHE A 312 7.72 4.01 -18.38
N VAL A 313 6.98 3.53 -19.38
CA VAL A 313 6.11 4.37 -20.21
C VAL A 313 4.99 4.99 -19.37
N ALA A 314 4.34 4.20 -18.50
CA ALA A 314 3.29 4.67 -17.62
C ALA A 314 3.81 5.72 -16.62
N ASN A 315 4.99 5.52 -16.03
CA ASN A 315 5.62 6.54 -15.18
C ASN A 315 5.84 7.86 -15.94
N TRP A 316 6.36 7.78 -17.17
CA TRP A 316 6.57 8.95 -18.00
C TRP A 316 5.26 9.67 -18.31
N CYS A 317 4.22 8.94 -18.73
CA CYS A 317 2.89 9.50 -18.98
C CYS A 317 2.26 10.12 -17.72
N LEU A 318 2.29 9.41 -16.58
CA LEU A 318 1.71 9.89 -15.33
C LEU A 318 2.43 11.13 -14.81
N ARG A 319 3.76 11.17 -14.89
CA ARG A 319 4.53 12.38 -14.52
C ARG A 319 4.20 13.56 -15.42
N ARG A 320 4.09 13.33 -16.73
CA ARG A 320 3.67 14.36 -17.69
C ARG A 320 2.28 14.89 -17.32
N LEU A 321 1.33 13.98 -17.08
CA LEU A 321 -0.03 14.29 -16.68
C LEU A 321 -0.05 15.14 -15.41
N PHE A 322 0.60 14.68 -14.33
CA PHE A 322 0.71 15.43 -13.09
C PHE A 322 1.39 16.79 -13.30
N SER A 323 2.50 16.87 -14.04
CA SER A 323 3.14 18.17 -14.29
C SER A 323 2.25 19.18 -15.04
N SER A 324 1.27 18.70 -15.81
CA SER A 324 0.35 19.55 -16.59
C SER A 324 -0.90 20.00 -15.83
N LEU A 325 -1.26 19.33 -14.72
CA LEU A 325 -2.50 19.61 -13.99
C LEU A 325 -2.33 20.83 -13.08
N ALA A 326 -3.23 21.81 -13.14
CA ALA A 326 -3.19 22.99 -12.25
C ALA A 326 -3.23 22.65 -10.75
N ILE A 327 -3.82 21.49 -10.41
CA ILE A 327 -3.85 20.92 -9.05
C ILE A 327 -2.43 20.68 -8.52
N THR A 328 -1.44 20.48 -9.39
CA THR A 328 -0.10 20.12 -8.95
C THR A 328 0.69 21.27 -8.39
N GLN A 329 0.52 22.47 -8.97
CA GLN A 329 1.01 23.71 -8.38
C GLN A 329 0.38 23.97 -7.00
N HIS A 330 -0.88 23.55 -6.79
CA HIS A 330 -1.55 23.74 -5.52
C HIS A 330 -1.01 22.80 -4.44
N TYR A 331 -0.87 21.51 -4.73
CA TYR A 331 -0.29 20.59 -3.74
C TYR A 331 1.20 20.85 -3.53
N GLU A 332 1.95 21.30 -4.55
CA GLU A 332 3.36 21.68 -4.41
C GLU A 332 3.55 22.73 -3.32
N ARG A 333 2.77 23.82 -3.39
CA ARG A 333 2.76 24.86 -2.35
C ARG A 333 2.36 24.30 -0.98
N TRP A 334 1.36 23.41 -0.93
CA TRP A 334 0.95 22.78 0.32
C TRP A 334 2.05 21.90 0.93
N VAL A 335 2.79 21.16 0.10
CA VAL A 335 3.89 20.29 0.53
C VAL A 335 5.11 21.11 1.00
N GLU A 336 5.33 22.27 0.40
CA GLU A 336 6.33 23.25 0.84
C GLU A 336 5.94 23.91 2.17
N GLU A 337 4.65 24.14 2.43
CA GLU A 337 4.14 24.64 3.71
C GLU A 337 4.31 23.64 4.88
N LEU A 338 4.62 22.36 4.62
CA LEU A 338 4.79 21.37 5.68
C LEU A 338 6.04 21.68 6.54
N PRO A 339 6.05 21.33 7.84
CA PRO A 339 7.23 21.54 8.68
C PRO A 339 8.39 20.58 8.36
N SER A 340 9.65 21.04 8.51
CA SER A 340 10.84 20.20 8.33
C SER A 340 11.17 19.35 9.53
N HIS A 341 10.91 19.85 10.73
CA HIS A 341 11.27 19.21 11.98
C HIS A 341 10.03 18.73 12.73
N LEU A 342 10.12 17.56 13.36
CA LEU A 342 9.03 16.97 14.14
C LEU A 342 8.50 17.93 15.23
N MET A 343 9.37 18.77 15.80
CA MET A 343 9.03 19.75 16.83
C MET A 343 8.12 20.89 16.35
N GLU A 344 8.09 21.18 15.05
CA GLU A 344 7.26 22.24 14.47
C GLU A 344 5.84 21.75 14.11
N TRP A 345 5.62 20.43 14.07
CA TRP A 345 4.34 19.83 13.71
C TRP A 345 3.17 20.24 14.61
N PRO A 346 3.29 20.30 15.95
CA PRO A 346 2.19 20.75 16.79
C PRO A 346 1.74 22.19 16.48
N ALA A 347 2.71 23.10 16.27
CA ALA A 347 2.43 24.50 15.95
C ALA A 347 1.77 24.64 14.57
N TRP A 348 2.29 23.92 13.58
CA TRP A 348 1.70 23.87 12.25
C TRP A 348 0.30 23.26 12.25
N LEU A 349 0.09 22.17 12.98
CA LEU A 349 -1.21 21.52 13.09
C LEU A 349 -2.24 22.46 13.71
N LYS A 350 -1.87 23.22 14.75
CA LYS A 350 -2.73 24.25 15.34
C LYS A 350 -3.11 25.32 14.31
N LYS A 351 -2.15 25.81 13.54
CA LYS A 351 -2.38 26.81 12.47
C LYS A 351 -3.25 26.26 11.34
N PHE A 352 -3.00 25.02 10.93
CA PHE A 352 -3.76 24.30 9.91
C PHE A 352 -5.21 24.10 10.36
N CYS A 353 -5.42 23.62 11.59
CA CYS A 353 -6.75 23.44 12.17
C CYS A 353 -7.52 24.75 12.26
N HIS A 354 -6.84 25.86 12.58
CA HIS A 354 -7.48 27.16 12.61
C HIS A 354 -7.84 27.68 11.20
N ARG A 355 -6.93 27.52 10.24
CA ARG A 355 -7.13 27.93 8.83
C ARG A 355 -8.26 27.15 8.14
N HIS A 356 -8.34 25.85 8.41
CA HIS A 356 -9.29 24.93 7.76
C HIS A 356 -10.42 24.46 8.69
N TRP A 357 -10.67 25.18 9.80
CA TRP A 357 -11.66 24.79 10.80
C TRP A 357 -13.05 24.45 10.20
N PRO A 358 -13.61 25.20 9.22
CA PRO A 358 -14.92 24.88 8.66
C PRO A 358 -14.93 23.57 7.86
N ALA A 359 -13.82 23.24 7.20
CA ALA A 359 -13.69 21.98 6.49
C ALA A 359 -13.56 20.82 7.48
N LEU A 360 -12.79 21.00 8.54
CA LEU A 360 -12.61 20.01 9.60
C LEU A 360 -13.91 19.73 10.36
N THR A 361 -14.72 20.76 10.64
CA THR A 361 -16.04 20.55 11.25
C THR A 361 -16.98 19.82 10.32
N ALA A 362 -16.99 20.10 9.01
CA ALA A 362 -17.81 19.35 8.06
C ALA A 362 -17.39 17.87 8.01
N VAL A 363 -16.09 17.57 8.03
CA VAL A 363 -15.58 16.19 8.10
C VAL A 363 -15.96 15.53 9.43
N GLY A 364 -15.80 16.23 10.56
CA GLY A 364 -16.17 15.73 11.88
C GLY A 364 -17.67 15.45 12.01
N VAL A 365 -18.52 16.34 11.50
CA VAL A 365 -19.98 16.15 11.43
C VAL A 365 -20.32 14.97 10.52
N ALA A 366 -19.70 14.85 9.36
CA ALA A 366 -19.91 13.72 8.46
C ALA A 366 -19.52 12.38 9.10
N TYR A 367 -18.41 12.34 9.84
CA TYR A 367 -17.99 11.16 10.60
C TYR A 367 -18.95 10.84 11.76
N GLY A 368 -19.37 11.85 12.53
CA GLY A 368 -20.36 11.66 13.59
C GLY A 368 -21.70 11.14 13.06
N LEU A 369 -22.17 11.68 11.93
CA LEU A 369 -23.36 11.19 11.24
C LEU A 369 -23.20 9.77 10.70
N ALA A 370 -22.02 9.42 10.19
CA ALA A 370 -21.73 8.05 9.77
C ALA A 370 -21.82 7.06 10.93
N VAL A 371 -21.29 7.43 12.10
CA VAL A 371 -21.42 6.62 13.33
C VAL A 371 -22.88 6.48 13.73
N ILE A 372 -23.62 7.58 13.84
CA ILE A 372 -25.04 7.56 14.21
C ILE A 372 -25.85 6.72 13.21
N SER A 373 -25.66 6.93 11.91
CA SER A 373 -26.39 6.20 10.86
C SER A 373 -26.10 4.70 10.89
N ASN A 374 -24.85 4.29 11.15
CA ASN A 374 -24.51 2.86 11.26
C ASN A 374 -24.99 2.24 12.58
N LEU A 375 -24.94 2.99 13.69
CA LEU A 375 -25.50 2.53 14.97
C LEU A 375 -26.99 2.25 14.87
N LEU A 376 -27.73 3.12 14.15
CA LEU A 376 -29.16 2.94 13.92
C LEU A 376 -29.49 1.66 13.13
N MET A 377 -28.54 1.10 12.37
CA MET A 377 -28.74 -0.17 11.64
C MET A 377 -28.63 -1.42 12.53
N PHE A 378 -28.04 -1.32 13.73
CA PHE A 378 -28.02 -2.46 14.65
C PHE A 378 -29.37 -2.61 15.36
N THR A 379 -29.94 -3.81 15.30
CA THR A 379 -31.20 -4.16 15.97
C THR A 379 -31.01 -4.39 17.48
N SER A 380 -29.83 -4.83 17.89
CA SER A 380 -29.45 -5.09 19.28
C SER A 380 -28.24 -4.24 19.72
N TRP A 381 -28.13 -4.05 21.04
CA TRP A 381 -26.97 -3.39 21.67
C TRP A 381 -25.73 -4.28 21.70
N LYS A 382 -25.89 -5.60 21.53
CA LYS A 382 -24.82 -6.58 21.44
C LYS A 382 -24.80 -7.25 20.08
N VAL A 383 -23.62 -7.43 19.51
CA VAL A 383 -23.38 -8.08 18.23
C VAL A 383 -22.58 -9.35 18.46
N ASN A 384 -23.00 -10.46 17.86
CA ASN A 384 -22.28 -11.73 17.90
C ASN A 384 -21.79 -12.11 16.49
N PRO A 385 -20.66 -11.57 16.03
CA PRO A 385 -20.21 -11.75 14.65
C PRO A 385 -19.71 -13.17 14.34
N ALA A 386 -19.41 -14.01 15.34
CA ALA A 386 -18.81 -15.33 15.15
C ALA A 386 -19.44 -16.44 16.01
N GLY A 387 -20.65 -16.22 16.56
CA GLY A 387 -21.36 -17.18 17.41
C GLY A 387 -20.78 -17.36 18.82
N SER A 388 -19.47 -17.17 19.02
CA SER A 388 -18.75 -17.46 20.25
C SER A 388 -18.44 -16.25 21.15
N MET A 389 -18.55 -15.03 20.63
CA MET A 389 -18.18 -13.81 21.37
C MET A 389 -19.17 -12.67 21.12
N THR A 390 -19.72 -12.12 22.20
CA THR A 390 -20.63 -10.96 22.14
C THR A 390 -19.88 -9.67 22.44
N PHE A 391 -19.93 -8.72 21.52
CA PHE A 391 -19.36 -7.39 21.69
C PHE A 391 -20.48 -6.35 21.79
N ASP A 392 -20.23 -5.27 22.53
CA ASP A 392 -21.07 -4.09 22.43
C ASP A 392 -21.02 -3.51 21.01
N ASN A 393 -22.18 -3.13 20.47
CA ASN A 393 -22.31 -2.72 19.07
C ASN A 393 -21.46 -1.49 18.73
N TYR A 394 -21.32 -0.54 19.65
CA TYR A 394 -20.56 0.69 19.46
C TYR A 394 -19.06 0.41 19.47
N ILE A 395 -18.58 -0.46 20.35
CA ILE A 395 -17.18 -0.90 20.38
C ILE A 395 -16.86 -1.62 19.08
N TYR A 396 -17.68 -2.60 18.69
CA TYR A 396 -17.49 -3.36 17.46
C TYR A 396 -17.50 -2.46 16.22
N LEU A 397 -18.40 -1.49 16.16
CA LEU A 397 -18.46 -0.53 15.06
C LEU A 397 -17.20 0.36 14.99
N LEU A 398 -16.76 0.89 16.13
CA LEU A 398 -15.61 1.79 16.22
C LEU A 398 -14.26 1.08 16.14
N THR A 399 -14.16 -0.22 16.41
CA THR A 399 -12.86 -0.93 16.38
C THR A 399 -12.72 -1.85 15.18
N ALA A 400 -13.78 -2.60 14.84
CA ALA A 400 -13.72 -3.61 13.79
C ALA A 400 -14.25 -3.11 12.43
N ARG A 401 -15.07 -2.06 12.39
CA ARG A 401 -15.73 -1.56 11.16
C ARG A 401 -15.35 -0.13 10.76
N GLN A 402 -14.15 0.31 11.12
CA GLN A 402 -13.64 1.65 10.76
C GLN A 402 -13.62 1.92 9.25
N GLY A 403 -13.32 0.92 8.42
CA GLY A 403 -13.34 1.08 6.96
C GLY A 403 -14.73 1.47 6.43
N THR A 404 -15.79 0.86 6.97
CA THR A 404 -17.18 1.20 6.62
C THR A 404 -17.56 2.59 7.11
N LEU A 405 -17.17 2.95 8.34
CA LEU A 405 -17.44 4.28 8.92
C LEU A 405 -16.79 5.40 8.11
N LEU A 406 -15.51 5.27 7.79
CA LEU A 406 -14.77 6.25 7.00
C LEU A 406 -15.39 6.44 5.61
N PHE A 407 -15.90 5.36 5.01
CA PHE A 407 -16.58 5.44 3.74
C PHE A 407 -17.93 6.16 3.82
N THR A 408 -18.78 5.77 4.76
CA THR A 408 -20.07 6.45 4.96
C THR A 408 -19.83 7.93 5.25
N ALA A 409 -18.81 8.27 6.04
CA ALA A 409 -18.42 9.65 6.30
C ALA A 409 -17.97 10.38 5.03
N LEU A 410 -17.16 9.74 4.19
CA LEU A 410 -16.72 10.29 2.92
C LEU A 410 -17.90 10.54 1.95
N LEU A 411 -18.86 9.61 1.86
CA LEU A 411 -20.08 9.80 1.08
C LEU A 411 -20.91 10.98 1.58
N ILE A 412 -21.14 11.06 2.90
CA ILE A 412 -21.86 12.19 3.52
C ILE A 412 -21.14 13.51 3.22
N TRP A 413 -19.81 13.52 3.33
CA TRP A 413 -19.00 14.69 3.03
C TRP A 413 -19.06 15.10 1.55
N LEU A 414 -19.07 14.14 0.62
CA LEU A 414 -19.25 14.40 -0.81
C LEU A 414 -20.64 14.96 -1.12
N VAL A 415 -21.70 14.41 -0.52
CA VAL A 415 -23.07 14.95 -0.62
C VAL A 415 -23.10 16.37 -0.08
N PHE A 416 -22.47 16.63 1.07
CA PHE A 416 -22.32 17.98 1.60
C PHE A 416 -21.63 18.92 0.63
N LYS A 417 -20.51 18.49 0.01
CA LYS A 417 -19.79 19.30 -0.97
C LYS A 417 -20.60 19.56 -2.24
N LEU A 418 -21.40 18.60 -2.68
CA LEU A 418 -22.32 18.77 -3.80
C LEU A 418 -23.38 19.82 -3.48
N VAL A 419 -24.05 19.71 -2.33
CA VAL A 419 -25.05 20.70 -1.89
C VAL A 419 -24.41 22.08 -1.67
N GLN A 420 -23.20 22.12 -1.10
CA GLN A 420 -22.43 23.34 -0.92
C GLN A 420 -22.08 24.00 -2.26
N SER A 421 -21.77 23.22 -3.30
CA SER A 421 -21.49 23.74 -4.64
C SER A 421 -22.72 24.40 -5.27
N LEU A 422 -23.91 23.80 -5.06
CA LEU A 422 -25.18 24.33 -5.57
C LEU A 422 -25.62 25.59 -4.83
N VAL A 423 -25.60 25.56 -3.49
CA VAL A 423 -26.11 26.64 -2.63
C VAL A 423 -25.07 27.77 -2.44
N LYS A 424 -23.79 27.47 -2.65
CA LYS A 424 -22.63 28.35 -2.43
C LYS A 424 -22.49 28.89 -1.00
N ARG A 425 -23.24 28.35 -0.03
CA ARG A 425 -23.20 28.76 1.37
C ARG A 425 -22.96 27.56 2.28
N TYR A 426 -22.06 27.75 3.24
CA TYR A 426 -21.58 26.67 4.10
C TYR A 426 -22.63 26.20 5.10
N TRP A 427 -23.21 27.11 5.91
CA TRP A 427 -24.12 26.73 6.99
C TRP A 427 -25.45 26.23 6.45
N LEU A 428 -25.97 26.86 5.40
CA LEU A 428 -27.18 26.37 4.74
C LEU A 428 -26.98 24.97 4.14
N ALA A 429 -25.85 24.69 3.50
CA ALA A 429 -25.58 23.34 2.97
C ALA A 429 -25.48 22.29 4.08
N LEU A 430 -24.82 22.62 5.19
CA LEU A 430 -24.72 21.73 6.35
C LEU A 430 -26.11 21.45 6.95
N SER A 431 -26.93 22.49 7.10
CA SER A 431 -28.31 22.41 7.60
C SER A 431 -29.26 21.63 6.70
N ILE A 432 -28.95 21.47 5.42
CA ILE A 432 -29.72 20.62 4.50
C ILE A 432 -29.28 19.15 4.64
N VAL A 433 -27.97 18.91 4.68
CA VAL A 433 -27.40 17.55 4.63
C VAL A 433 -27.58 16.81 5.95
N VAL A 434 -27.34 17.48 7.09
CA VAL A 434 -27.42 16.84 8.42
C VAL A 434 -28.79 16.20 8.67
N PRO A 435 -29.92 16.92 8.51
CA PRO A 435 -31.24 16.31 8.69
C PRO A 435 -31.54 15.22 7.67
N LEU A 436 -31.10 15.38 6.41
CA LEU A 436 -31.33 14.39 5.35
C LEU A 436 -30.71 13.03 5.71
N ILE A 437 -29.48 13.03 6.21
CA ILE A 437 -28.80 11.80 6.65
C ILE A 437 -29.47 11.20 7.90
N ILE A 438 -29.95 12.03 8.83
CA ILE A 438 -30.69 11.55 10.01
C ILE A 438 -32.01 10.90 9.59
N ILE A 439 -32.77 11.54 8.69
CA ILE A 439 -34.01 10.99 8.13
C ILE A 439 -33.72 9.66 7.43
N TRP A 440 -32.65 9.58 6.65
CA TRP A 440 -32.20 8.33 6.01
C TRP A 440 -31.88 7.22 7.02
N GLY A 441 -31.17 7.54 8.10
CA GLY A 441 -30.86 6.60 9.17
C GLY A 441 -32.11 6.09 9.89
N ILE A 442 -33.05 6.97 10.20
CA ILE A 442 -34.34 6.62 10.82
C ILE A 442 -35.18 5.74 9.88
N ALA A 443 -35.28 6.11 8.61
CA ALA A 443 -36.01 5.34 7.61
C ALA A 443 -35.45 3.91 7.47
N ASN A 444 -34.12 3.76 7.46
CA ASN A 444 -33.47 2.46 7.46
C ASN A 444 -33.80 1.63 8.70
N ARG A 445 -33.78 2.24 9.89
CA ARG A 445 -34.13 1.54 11.13
C ARG A 445 -35.58 1.06 11.13
N ILE A 446 -36.51 1.91 10.70
CA ILE A 446 -37.92 1.54 10.58
C ILE A 446 -38.06 0.35 9.63
N LYS A 447 -37.43 0.41 8.45
CA LYS A 447 -37.49 -0.68 7.47
C LYS A 447 -36.90 -1.99 8.02
N LEU A 448 -35.77 -1.92 8.71
CA LEU A 448 -35.14 -3.09 9.34
C LEU A 448 -36.03 -3.73 10.42
N ILE A 449 -36.74 -2.94 11.22
CA ILE A 449 -37.68 -3.47 12.22
C ILE A 449 -38.89 -4.13 11.56
N THR A 450 -39.38 -3.57 10.45
CA THR A 450 -40.63 -4.05 9.81
C THR A 450 -40.42 -5.18 8.81
N ARG A 451 -39.26 -5.24 8.14
CA ARG A 451 -39.00 -6.16 7.01
C ARG A 451 -37.69 -6.93 7.10
N GLU A 452 -36.91 -6.73 8.16
CA GLU A 452 -35.59 -7.38 8.37
C GLU A 452 -34.56 -7.14 7.25
N GLU A 453 -34.82 -6.17 6.36
CA GLU A 453 -33.91 -5.79 5.26
C GLU A 453 -33.61 -4.28 5.29
N PRO A 454 -32.38 -3.87 4.97
CA PRO A 454 -32.04 -2.46 4.83
C PRO A 454 -32.66 -1.85 3.55
N ILE A 455 -32.57 -0.53 3.40
CA ILE A 455 -32.96 0.13 2.15
C ILE A 455 -31.92 -0.22 1.07
N LEU A 456 -32.38 -0.87 -0.01
CA LEU A 456 -31.56 -1.25 -1.16
C LEU A 456 -31.60 -0.15 -2.23
N PRO A 457 -30.58 -0.05 -3.10
CA PRO A 457 -30.60 0.89 -4.23
C PRO A 457 -31.82 0.73 -5.15
N SER A 458 -32.34 -0.50 -5.29
CA SER A 458 -33.58 -0.79 -6.03
C SER A 458 -34.81 -0.14 -5.41
N ASP A 459 -34.85 0.08 -4.10
CA ASP A 459 -35.98 0.74 -3.42
C ASP A 459 -36.06 2.22 -3.77
N VAL A 460 -34.95 2.84 -4.17
CA VAL A 460 -34.91 4.22 -4.68
C VAL A 460 -35.61 4.33 -6.03
N MET A 461 -35.56 3.25 -6.83
CA MET A 461 -36.21 3.19 -8.13
C MET A 461 -37.72 2.86 -8.02
N MET A 462 -38.17 2.36 -6.87
CA MET A 462 -39.58 2.05 -6.58
C MET A 462 -40.30 3.20 -5.85
N TYR A 463 -40.15 4.44 -6.31
CA TYR A 463 -40.76 5.64 -5.69
C TYR A 463 -42.29 5.53 -5.53
N GLN A 464 -42.95 4.76 -6.40
CA GLN A 464 -44.39 4.51 -6.36
C GLN A 464 -44.84 3.72 -5.12
N ALA A 465 -43.93 2.96 -4.48
CA ALA A 465 -44.21 2.19 -3.28
C ALA A 465 -44.10 3.01 -1.97
N TYR A 466 -43.55 4.24 -2.01
CA TYR A 466 -43.33 5.07 -0.82
C TYR A 466 -44.63 5.48 -0.12
N GLY A 467 -45.70 5.74 -0.87
CA GLY A 467 -47.02 6.03 -0.31
C GLY A 467 -47.59 4.87 0.52
N ASN A 468 -47.25 3.63 0.17
CA ASN A 468 -47.67 2.44 0.92
C ASN A 468 -46.75 2.15 2.11
N MET A 469 -45.46 2.50 2.02
CA MET A 469 -44.54 2.39 3.17
C MET A 469 -44.81 3.45 4.25
N LEU A 470 -45.19 4.66 3.88
CA LEU A 470 -45.51 5.74 4.82
C LEU A 470 -46.74 5.43 5.69
N LYS A 471 -47.68 4.61 5.19
CA LYS A 471 -48.86 4.14 5.94
C LYS A 471 -48.52 3.14 7.05
N LEU A 472 -47.33 2.53 7.00
CA LEU A 472 -46.85 1.57 8.01
C LEU A 472 -46.21 2.25 9.22
N VAL A 473 -45.99 3.56 9.15
CA VAL A 473 -45.29 4.36 10.16
C VAL A 473 -46.28 5.31 10.81
N SER A 474 -46.22 5.45 12.14
CA SER A 474 -47.05 6.43 12.86
C SER A 474 -46.90 7.82 12.25
N ALA A 475 -48.03 8.47 11.93
CA ALA A 475 -48.09 9.78 11.28
C ALA A 475 -47.30 10.88 12.02
N TRP A 476 -47.09 10.72 13.34
CA TRP A 476 -46.29 11.63 14.15
C TRP A 476 -44.80 11.66 13.77
N ILE A 477 -44.24 10.56 13.28
CA ILE A 477 -42.81 10.47 12.91
C ILE A 477 -42.47 11.37 11.71
N PRO A 478 -43.18 11.32 10.56
CA PRO A 478 -42.91 12.22 9.43
C PRO A 478 -43.26 13.68 9.74
N ILE A 479 -44.30 13.95 10.52
CA ILE A 479 -44.68 15.34 10.92
C ILE A 479 -43.57 15.97 11.75
N THR A 480 -43.09 15.26 12.78
CA THR A 480 -41.99 15.73 13.63
C THR A 480 -40.71 15.93 12.82
N GLY A 481 -40.42 15.01 11.90
CA GLY A 481 -39.28 15.13 10.98
C GLY A 481 -39.34 16.39 10.11
N ALA A 482 -40.51 16.71 9.54
CA ALA A 482 -40.70 17.90 8.72
C ALA A 482 -40.53 19.20 9.52
N VAL A 483 -41.07 19.28 10.74
CA VAL A 483 -40.93 20.45 11.62
C VAL A 483 -39.46 20.66 11.99
N VAL A 484 -38.75 19.61 12.42
CA VAL A 484 -37.33 19.69 12.75
C VAL A 484 -36.52 20.13 11.53
N TYR A 485 -36.82 19.60 10.34
CA TYR A 485 -36.15 19.96 9.09
C TYR A 485 -36.23 21.46 8.79
N VAL A 486 -37.43 22.04 8.89
CA VAL A 486 -37.65 23.49 8.66
C VAL A 486 -36.88 24.34 9.68
N ILE A 487 -36.87 23.95 10.95
CA ILE A 487 -36.12 24.65 12.01
C ILE A 487 -34.62 24.63 11.73
N THR A 488 -34.04 23.48 11.36
CA THR A 488 -32.61 23.37 11.02
C THR A 488 -32.20 24.21 9.82
N ILE A 489 -33.06 24.33 8.81
CA ILE A 489 -32.82 25.22 7.66
C ILE A 489 -32.88 26.69 8.09
N GLY A 490 -33.88 27.08 8.88
CA GLY A 490 -33.98 28.44 9.43
C GLY A 490 -32.74 28.83 10.24
N LEU A 491 -32.23 27.91 11.06
CA LEU A 491 -30.98 28.07 11.79
C LEU A 491 -29.78 28.23 10.84
N GLY A 492 -29.71 27.44 9.77
CA GLY A 492 -28.65 27.54 8.75
C GLY A 492 -28.61 28.90 8.06
N ILE A 493 -29.79 29.44 7.71
CA ILE A 493 -29.91 30.79 7.11
C ILE A 493 -29.44 31.86 8.11
N TYR A 494 -29.82 31.74 9.38
CA TYR A 494 -29.39 32.66 10.43
C TYR A 494 -27.86 32.60 10.65
N LEU A 495 -27.27 31.40 10.71
CA LEU A 495 -25.84 31.20 10.87
C LEU A 495 -25.05 31.74 9.68
N ASP A 496 -25.52 31.56 8.44
CA ASP A 496 -24.89 32.18 7.26
C ASP A 496 -24.91 33.72 7.30
N ARG A 497 -25.96 34.33 7.88
CA ARG A 497 -26.04 35.79 8.05
C ARG A 497 -25.05 36.30 9.10
N LYS A 498 -24.86 35.54 10.20
CA LYS A 498 -24.01 35.93 11.34
C LYS A 498 -22.53 35.57 11.15
N LEU A 499 -22.23 34.43 10.54
CA LEU A 499 -20.89 33.87 10.34
C LEU A 499 -20.65 33.70 8.83
N ARG A 500 -20.35 34.80 8.14
CA ARG A 500 -20.07 34.79 6.69
C ARG A 500 -18.75 34.07 6.41
N LEU A 501 -18.84 32.79 6.10
CA LEU A 501 -17.74 32.01 5.55
C LEU A 501 -17.85 32.06 4.02
N TYR A 502 -17.21 33.05 3.39
CA TYR A 502 -17.10 33.07 1.93
C TYR A 502 -16.17 31.96 1.46
N THR A 503 -16.65 31.15 0.53
CA THR A 503 -15.84 30.23 -0.26
C THR A 503 -14.90 31.05 -1.14
N LYS A 504 -13.66 31.28 -0.70
CA LYS A 504 -12.57 31.35 -1.67
C LYS A 504 -12.45 29.94 -2.23
N SER A 505 -12.86 29.78 -3.47
CA SER A 505 -12.77 28.57 -4.27
C SER A 505 -11.45 27.85 -3.99
N CYS A 506 -11.54 26.66 -3.39
CA CYS A 506 -10.44 25.71 -3.33
C CYS A 506 -10.37 24.97 -4.65
#